data_AF-A0A2V9QC07-F1
#
_entry.id   AF-A0A2V9QC07-F1
#
_cell.length_a   1.000
_cell.length_b   1.000
_cell.length_c   1.000
_cell.angle_alpha   90.00
_cell.angle_beta   90.00
_cell.angle_gamma   90.00
#
_symmetry.space_group_name_H-M   'P 1'
#
loop_
_entity.id
_entity.type
_entity.pdbx_description
1 polymer ?
#
loop_
_entity_poly.entity_id
_entity_poly.type
_entity_poly.pdbx_seq_one_letter_code
_entity_poly.pdbx_strand_id
1 'polypeptide(L)' 'MAQKNHTAKLQKLKHYIDSLCGIYSRIARRLGVDRTYVSRVAKGERRSPEVETALIQEFDRSQEKGGH' A
#
# COMPACT_ATOMS: atom_id res chain seq x y z
N MET A 1 8.74 -8.39 -31.83
CA MET A 1 8.13 -9.12 -30.69
C MET A 1 8.33 -8.39 -29.33
N ALA A 2 8.21 -7.05 -29.27
CA ALA A 2 8.50 -6.28 -28.04
C ALA A 2 7.26 -5.89 -27.21
N GLN A 3 6.06 -5.89 -27.83
CA GLN A 3 4.83 -5.36 -27.22
C GLN A 3 4.32 -6.20 -26.04
N LYS A 4 4.43 -7.54 -26.11
CA LYS A 4 3.85 -8.47 -25.12
C LYS A 4 4.48 -8.35 -23.72
N ASN A 5 5.75 -7.94 -23.66
CA ASN A 5 6.49 -7.87 -22.39
C ASN A 5 6.15 -6.61 -21.57
N HIS A 6 5.71 -5.54 -22.24
CA HIS A 6 5.30 -4.29 -21.58
C HIS A 6 3.94 -4.45 -20.88
N THR A 7 3.00 -5.16 -21.51
CA THR A 7 1.66 -5.39 -20.95
C THR A 7 1.70 -6.25 -19.70
N ALA A 8 2.61 -7.23 -19.63
CA ALA A 8 2.80 -8.07 -18.44
C ALA A 8 3.38 -7.25 -17.27
N LYS A 9 4.36 -6.38 -17.53
CA LYS A 9 4.93 -5.48 -16.51
C LYS A 9 3.88 -4.50 -15.97
N LEU A 10 3.05 -3.92 -16.85
CA LEU A 10 1.98 -3.01 -16.45
C LEU A 10 0.92 -3.68 -15.58
N GLN A 11 0.56 -4.94 -15.88
CA GLN A 11 -0.36 -5.71 -15.05
C GLN A 11 0.21 -5.99 -13.66
N LYS A 12 1.49 -6.37 -13.57
CA LYS A 12 2.17 -6.55 -12.29
C LYS A 12 2.20 -5.25 -11.47
N LEU A 13 2.54 -4.14 -12.11
CA LEU A 13 2.56 -2.82 -11.47
C LEU A 13 1.17 -2.42 -10.96
N LYS A 14 0.13 -2.62 -11.79
CA LYS A 14 -1.27 -2.36 -11.37
C LYS A 14 -1.63 -3.18 -10.14
N HIS A 15 -1.25 -4.47 -10.11
CA HIS A 15 -1.51 -5.34 -8.97
C HIS A 15 -0.81 -4.88 -7.69
N TYR A 16 0.45 -4.42 -7.78
CA TYR A 16 1.15 -3.80 -6.65
C TYR A 16 0.47 -2.52 -6.18
N ILE A 17 0.08 -1.64 -7.10
CA ILE A 17 -0.59 -0.38 -6.77
C ILE A 17 -1.94 -0.66 -6.11
N ASP A 18 -2.71 -1.63 -6.61
CA ASP A 18 -4.02 -1.99 -6.07
C ASP A 18 -3.92 -2.52 -4.64
N SER A 19 -2.98 -3.44 -4.39
CA SER A 19 -2.67 -3.96 -3.04
C SER A 19 -2.24 -2.84 -2.08
N LEU A 20 -1.38 -1.92 -2.52
CA LEU A 20 -0.97 -0.77 -1.71
C LEU A 20 -2.13 0.20 -1.45
N CYS A 21 -2.96 0.45 -2.46
CA CYS A 21 -4.12 1.32 -2.34
C CYS A 21 -5.15 0.75 -1.34
N GLY A 22 -5.31 -0.57 -1.32
CA GLY A 22 -6.13 -1.28 -0.34
C GLY A 22 -5.65 -1.08 1.09
N ILE A 23 -4.34 -1.23 1.33
CA ILE A 23 -3.72 -1.01 2.65
C ILE A 23 -3.90 0.45 3.09
N TYR A 24 -3.56 1.41 2.23
CA TYR A 24 -3.68 2.83 2.58
C TYR A 24 -5.12 3.27 2.82
N SER A 25 -6.08 2.73 2.06
CA SER A 25 -7.50 3.06 2.24
C SER A 25 -8.06 2.48 3.56
N ARG A 26 -7.61 1.28 3.97
CA ARG A 26 -7.98 0.71 5.27
C ARG A 26 -7.43 1.53 6.44
N ILE A 27 -6.16 1.91 6.37
CA ILE A 27 -5.51 2.73 7.41
C ILE A 27 -6.17 4.12 7.49
N ALA A 28 -6.38 4.76 6.33
CA ALA A 28 -7.06 6.04 6.22
C ALA A 28 -8.44 6.00 6.89
N ARG A 29 -9.24 4.98 6.59
CA ARG A 29 -10.58 4.81 7.17
C ARG A 29 -10.55 4.48 8.67
N ARG A 30 -9.54 3.72 9.13
CA ARG A 30 -9.39 3.36 10.56
C ARG A 30 -9.00 4.57 11.42
N LEU A 31 -8.14 5.44 10.89
CA LEU A 31 -7.62 6.61 11.61
C LEU A 31 -8.39 7.91 11.28
N GLY A 32 -9.36 7.87 10.34
CA GLY A 32 -10.11 9.05 9.91
C GLY A 32 -9.26 10.08 9.14
N VAL A 33 -8.15 9.65 8.53
CA VAL A 33 -7.21 10.52 7.80
C VAL A 33 -7.32 10.32 6.29
N ASP A 34 -6.83 11.28 5.51
CA ASP A 34 -6.81 11.15 4.06
C ASP A 34 -5.77 10.12 3.57
N ARG A 35 -6.09 9.39 2.50
CA ARG A 35 -5.18 8.40 1.88
C ARG A 35 -3.85 9.03 1.45
N THR A 36 -3.89 10.27 0.95
CA THR A 36 -2.68 11.01 0.54
C THR A 36 -1.80 11.31 1.75
N TYR A 37 -2.39 11.55 2.92
CA TYR A 37 -1.64 11.70 4.17
C TYR A 37 -0.93 10.40 4.55
N VAL A 38 -1.64 9.26 4.51
CA VAL A 38 -1.03 7.94 4.75
C VAL A 38 0.11 7.65 3.77
N SER A 39 -0.07 7.97 2.48
CA SER A 39 0.96 7.80 1.47
C SER A 39 2.20 8.67 1.74
N ARG A 40 2.01 9.93 2.14
CA ARG A 40 3.11 10.83 2.51
C ARG A 40 3.88 10.33 3.73
N VAL A 41 3.17 9.76 4.72
CA VAL A 41 3.82 9.14 5.88
C VAL A 41 4.61 7.89 5.48
N ALA A 42 4.02 7.02 4.66
CA ALA A 42 4.70 5.81 4.17
C ALA A 42 5.95 6.13 3.32
N LYS A 43 5.97 7.28 2.64
CA LYS A 43 7.12 7.78 1.88
C LYS A 43 8.16 8.50 2.75
N GLY A 44 7.89 8.72 4.03
CA GLY A 44 8.74 9.51 4.92
C GLY A 44 8.65 11.03 4.70
N GLU A 45 7.72 11.51 3.86
CA GLU A 45 7.49 12.95 3.63
C GLU A 45 6.77 13.61 4.83
N ARG A 46 6.11 12.81 5.67
CA ARG A 46 5.52 13.24 6.95
C ARG A 46 5.79 12.20 8.03
N ARG A 47 5.78 12.64 9.29
CA ARG A 47 5.81 11.74 10.46
C ARG A 47 4.48 11.77 11.18
N SER A 48 4.00 10.60 11.56
CA SER A 48 2.78 10.44 12.33
C SER A 48 2.83 9.07 13.00
N PRO A 49 3.12 9.02 14.31
CA PRO A 49 3.35 7.75 15.00
C PRO A 49 2.13 6.82 14.94
N GLU A 50 0.92 7.36 14.90
CA GLU A 50 -0.32 6.58 14.73
C GLU A 50 -0.40 5.92 13.35
N VAL A 51 -0.11 6.67 12.28
CA VAL A 51 -0.14 6.16 10.91
C VAL A 51 1.00 5.17 10.67
N GLU A 52 2.19 5.46 11.20
CA GLU A 52 3.36 4.57 11.12
C GLU A 52 3.07 3.23 11.81
N THR A 53 2.48 3.27 13.01
CA THR A 53 2.05 2.07 13.73
C THR A 53 0.99 1.29 12.95
N ALA A 54 -0.02 1.98 12.41
CA ALA A 54 -1.06 1.34 11.61
C ALA A 54 -0.54 0.73 10.30
N LEU A 55 0.45 1.36 9.67
CA LEU A 55 1.15 0.83 8.48
C LEU A 55 1.88 -0.47 8.82
N ILE A 56 2.64 -0.49 9.92
CA ILE A 56 3.36 -1.70 10.35
C ILE A 56 2.37 -2.83 10.67
N GLN A 57 1.29 -2.53 11.40
CA GLN A 57 0.26 -3.53 11.73
C GLN A 57 -0.44 -4.11 10.50
N GLU A 58 -0.83 -3.28 9.53
CA GLU A 58 -1.47 -3.79 8.31
C GLU A 58 -0.48 -4.50 7.38
N PHE A 59 0.81 -4.11 7.41
CA PHE A 59 1.86 -4.81 6.69
C PHE A 59 2.06 -6.21 7.26
N ASP A 60 2.24 -6.34 8.57
CA ASP A 60 2.38 -7.61 9.29
C ASP A 60 1.20 -8.53 9.01
N ARG A 61 -0.03 -8.03 9.20
CA ARG A 61 -1.28 -8.75 8.90
C ARG A 61 -1.40 -9.21 7.43
N SER A 62 -0.85 -8.44 6.50
CA SER A 62 -0.86 -8.78 5.07
C SER A 62 0.21 -9.82 4.72
N GLN A 63 1.31 -9.88 5.46
CA GLN A 63 2.32 -10.95 5.34
C GLN A 63 1.84 -12.26 5.95
N GLU A 64 1.12 -12.22 7.07
CA GLU A 64 0.55 -13.42 7.71
C GLU A 64 -0.47 -14.15 6.83
N LYS A 65 -1.16 -13.43 5.92
CA LYS A 65 -2.12 -14.03 4.98
C LYS A 65 -1.54 -14.43 3.62
N GLY A 66 -0.23 -14.25 3.42
CA GLY A 66 0.48 -14.61 2.19
C GLY A 66 1.16 -15.99 2.21
N GLY A 67 1.04 -16.75 3.30
CA GLY A 67 1.49 -18.14 3.39
C GLY A 67 0.43 -19.12 2.90
N HIS A 68 0.20 -19.20 1.58
CA HIS A 68 -0.41 -20.36 0.93
C HIS A 68 0.07 -20.47 -0.51
#